data_AF-G7PR67-F1
#
_entry.id   AF-G7PR67-F1
#
_cell.length_a   1.000
_cell.length_b   1.000
_cell.length_c   1.000
_cell.angle_alpha   90.00
_cell.angle_beta   90.00
_cell.angle_gamma   90.00
#
_symmetry.space_group_name_H-M   'P 1'
#
loop_
_entity.id
_entity.type
_entity.pdbx_description
1 polymer ?
#
loop_
_entity_poly.entity_id
_entity_poly.type
_entity_poly.pdbx_seq_one_letter_code
_entity_poly.pdbx_strand_id
1 'polypeptide(L)'
;RMALLLLSLGLSIIAAQEFNPRAVVQRNYNMARISGVWYSIFMASDDLNRIKENGDLRVFVRNIEHLKNGSLKFDFEFMVQGECVAVVVVCEKTEKNGEYSINYEGENTVAVSETDYRLFITFHLQNFRNGTETHALALYARVPQLEPAFLSRFEETCKKYGLGPQNIVDLTNEGRPRCSQTEQEPGQGGDGRCSCP
;
A
#
# COMPACT_ATOMS: atom_id res chain seq x y z
N ARG A 1 26.44 26.24 -44.06
CA ARG A 1 25.30 25.33 -43.80
C ARG A 1 25.12 25.29 -42.29
N MET A 2 24.08 25.93 -41.74
CA MET A 2 23.83 26.02 -40.30
C MET A 2 23.17 24.72 -39.79
N ALA A 3 23.75 24.11 -38.77
CA ALA A 3 23.13 23.02 -38.03
C ALA A 3 22.08 23.60 -37.08
N LEU A 4 20.81 23.26 -37.30
CA LEU A 4 19.73 23.54 -36.35
C LEU A 4 19.81 22.54 -35.20
N LEU A 5 20.19 23.02 -34.01
CA LEU A 5 20.06 22.28 -32.77
C LEU A 5 18.60 22.39 -32.29
N LEU A 6 17.82 21.33 -32.48
CA LEU A 6 16.48 21.20 -31.92
C LEU A 6 16.60 20.86 -30.43
N LEU A 7 16.47 21.88 -29.57
CA LEU A 7 16.27 21.69 -28.13
C LEU A 7 14.82 21.24 -27.90
N SER A 8 14.58 19.93 -27.80
CA SER A 8 13.31 19.40 -27.31
C SER A 8 13.22 19.62 -25.80
N LEU A 9 12.56 20.70 -25.38
CA LEU A 9 12.17 20.90 -23.98
C LEU A 9 10.98 19.96 -23.69
N GLY A 10 11.26 18.80 -23.10
CA GLY A 10 10.23 17.91 -22.56
C GLY A 10 9.63 18.53 -21.31
N LEU A 11 8.59 19.36 -21.45
CA LEU A 11 7.79 19.82 -20.31
C LEU A 11 6.90 18.67 -19.84
N SER A 12 7.39 17.87 -18.90
CA SER A 12 6.56 16.92 -18.16
C SER A 12 5.64 17.73 -17.24
N ILE A 13 4.41 17.99 -17.68
CA ILE A 13 3.38 18.60 -16.82
C ILE A 13 3.08 17.57 -15.72
N ILE A 14 3.58 17.83 -14.50
CA ILE A 14 3.13 17.11 -13.31
C ILE A 14 1.69 17.57 -13.10
N ALA A 15 0.72 16.71 -13.40
CA ALA A 15 -0.67 16.98 -13.10
C ALA A 15 -0.81 17.13 -11.58
N ALA A 16 -1.27 18.29 -11.11
CA ALA A 16 -1.54 18.50 -9.69
C ALA A 16 -2.59 17.50 -9.22
N GLN A 17 -2.36 16.86 -8.07
CA GLN A 17 -3.33 15.93 -7.50
C GLN A 17 -4.41 16.74 -6.80
N GLU A 18 -5.62 16.73 -7.35
CA GLU A 18 -6.76 17.37 -6.72
C GLU A 18 -7.58 16.33 -5.95
N PHE A 19 -7.66 16.51 -4.62
CA PHE A 19 -8.56 15.73 -3.79
C PHE A 19 -9.99 16.21 -4.02
N ASN A 20 -10.85 15.32 -4.54
CA ASN A 20 -12.26 15.59 -4.72
C ASN A 20 -13.09 14.75 -3.73
N PRO A 21 -13.58 15.35 -2.62
CA PRO A 21 -14.38 14.64 -1.62
C PRO A 21 -15.64 14.00 -2.20
N ARG A 22 -16.21 14.55 -3.28
CA ARG A 22 -17.44 14.03 -3.91
C ARG A 22 -17.20 12.74 -4.69
N ALA A 23 -15.95 12.45 -5.07
CA ALA A 23 -15.57 11.23 -5.76
C ALA A 23 -15.31 10.06 -4.79
N VAL A 24 -15.18 10.34 -3.49
CA VAL A 24 -14.87 9.35 -2.46
C VAL A 24 -16.08 8.47 -2.19
N VAL A 25 -15.89 7.16 -2.28
CA VAL A 25 -16.88 6.14 -1.96
C VAL A 25 -16.53 5.51 -0.61
N GLN A 26 -17.54 5.29 0.23
CA GLN A 26 -17.42 4.73 1.59
C GLN A 26 -18.35 3.53 1.85
N ARG A 27 -19.05 3.06 0.80
CA ARG A 27 -19.98 1.91 0.85
C ARG A 27 -20.38 1.51 -0.57
N ASN A 28 -20.95 0.32 -0.74
CA ASN A 28 -21.46 -0.18 -2.02
C ASN A 28 -20.39 -0.09 -3.13
N TYR A 29 -19.18 -0.52 -2.79
CA TYR A 29 -18.00 -0.45 -3.63
C TYR A 29 -18.13 -1.33 -4.87
N ASN A 30 -17.63 -0.81 -5.99
CA ASN A 30 -17.37 -1.60 -7.19
C ASN A 30 -15.92 -2.10 -7.17
N MET A 31 -15.73 -3.27 -6.56
CA MET A 31 -14.41 -3.83 -6.29
C MET A 31 -13.65 -4.27 -7.56
N ALA A 32 -14.34 -4.46 -8.68
CA ALA A 32 -13.64 -4.71 -9.95
C ALA A 32 -12.73 -3.53 -10.35
N ARG A 33 -13.11 -2.29 -9.99
CA ARG A 33 -12.39 -1.06 -10.34
C ARG A 33 -11.07 -0.85 -9.58
N ILE A 34 -10.84 -1.59 -8.49
CA ILE A 34 -9.61 -1.46 -7.72
C ILE A 34 -8.45 -2.29 -8.28
N SER A 35 -8.71 -3.12 -9.29
CA SER A 35 -7.66 -3.96 -9.88
C SER A 35 -6.53 -3.11 -10.49
N GLY A 36 -5.30 -3.59 -10.40
CA GLY A 36 -4.10 -2.98 -10.99
C GLY A 36 -3.03 -2.61 -9.96
N VAL A 37 -2.04 -1.85 -10.42
CA VAL A 37 -0.87 -1.45 -9.63
C VAL A 37 -1.22 -0.42 -8.56
N TRP A 38 -0.65 -0.59 -7.38
CA TRP A 38 -0.76 0.33 -6.26
C TRP A 38 0.61 0.55 -5.62
N TYR A 39 0.70 1.56 -4.76
CA TYR A 39 1.88 1.94 -3.99
C TYR A 39 1.47 2.13 -2.53
N SER A 40 2.26 1.64 -1.59
CA SER A 40 2.08 1.90 -0.17
C SER A 40 2.48 3.34 0.17
N ILE A 41 1.59 4.09 0.83
CA ILE A 41 1.82 5.50 1.19
C ILE A 41 1.93 5.65 2.71
N PHE A 42 0.86 5.32 3.43
CA PHE A 42 0.82 5.40 4.89
C PHE A 42 0.25 4.11 5.47
N MET A 43 0.74 3.73 6.65
CA MET A 43 0.09 2.75 7.50
C MET A 43 -0.17 3.31 8.88
N ALA A 44 -1.19 2.82 9.57
CA ALA A 44 -1.47 3.18 10.95
C ALA A 44 -1.83 1.93 11.76
N SER A 45 -1.46 1.86 13.04
CA SER A 45 -1.90 0.77 13.91
C SER A 45 -1.88 1.16 15.39
N ASP A 46 -2.75 0.53 16.18
CA ASP A 46 -2.70 0.58 17.64
C ASP A 46 -1.50 -0.20 18.21
N ASP A 47 -0.94 -1.16 17.45
CA ASP A 47 0.36 -1.79 17.71
C ASP A 47 1.38 -1.45 16.61
N LEU A 48 2.17 -0.41 16.87
CA LEU A 48 3.21 0.05 15.96
C LEU A 48 4.27 -1.02 15.65
N ASN A 49 4.50 -2.00 16.52
CA ASN A 49 5.51 -3.02 16.28
C ASN A 49 5.16 -3.90 15.08
N ARG A 50 3.86 -4.00 14.74
CA ARG A 50 3.40 -4.80 13.60
C ARG A 50 3.57 -4.12 12.25
N ILE A 51 3.72 -2.79 12.22
CA ILE A 51 3.85 -2.01 10.97
C ILE A 51 5.20 -1.30 10.80
N LYS A 52 6.04 -1.33 11.84
CA LYS A 52 7.45 -0.87 11.79
C LYS A 52 8.36 -1.95 11.21
N GLU A 53 9.65 -1.63 11.06
CA GLU A 53 10.67 -2.54 10.54
C GLU A 53 10.57 -3.94 11.18
N ASN A 54 10.55 -4.98 10.33
CA ASN A 54 10.35 -6.39 10.70
C ASN A 54 8.97 -6.75 11.28
N GLY A 55 8.01 -5.82 11.28
CA GLY A 55 6.62 -6.08 11.67
C GLY A 55 5.91 -6.98 10.66
N ASP A 56 5.07 -7.89 11.16
CA ASP A 56 4.38 -8.91 10.36
C ASP A 56 3.27 -8.35 9.46
N LEU A 57 2.77 -7.15 9.76
CA LEU A 57 1.79 -6.41 8.95
C LEU A 57 2.43 -5.31 8.10
N ARG A 58 3.76 -5.14 8.15
CA ARG A 58 4.46 -4.17 7.31
C ARG A 58 4.56 -4.70 5.88
N VAL A 59 3.63 -4.27 5.04
CA VAL A 59 3.46 -4.78 3.67
C VAL A 59 3.53 -3.69 2.61
N PHE A 60 4.20 -4.00 1.49
CA PHE A 60 4.30 -3.12 0.35
C PHE A 60 3.47 -3.66 -0.80
N VAL A 61 2.34 -3.00 -1.11
CA VAL A 61 1.47 -3.47 -2.20
C VAL A 61 2.13 -3.22 -3.55
N ARG A 62 2.04 -4.21 -4.43
CA ARG A 62 2.44 -4.12 -5.84
C ARG A 62 1.24 -4.09 -6.76
N ASN A 63 0.31 -5.01 -6.56
CA ASN A 63 -0.87 -5.16 -7.39
C ASN A 63 -2.05 -5.71 -6.57
N ILE A 64 -3.26 -5.29 -6.93
CA ILE A 64 -4.49 -5.88 -6.44
C ILE A 64 -5.26 -6.42 -7.63
N GLU A 65 -5.84 -7.61 -7.51
CA GLU A 65 -6.69 -8.22 -8.52
C GLU A 65 -8.02 -8.64 -7.91
N HIS A 66 -9.12 -8.20 -8.53
CA HIS A 66 -10.45 -8.69 -8.20
C HIS A 66 -10.74 -9.99 -8.95
N LEU A 67 -10.92 -11.08 -8.19
CA LEU A 67 -11.12 -12.42 -8.72
C LEU A 67 -12.57 -12.65 -9.16
N LYS A 68 -12.79 -13.71 -9.96
CA LYS A 68 -14.13 -14.07 -10.48
C LYS A 68 -15.13 -14.42 -9.37
N ASN A 69 -14.66 -14.98 -8.25
CA ASN A 69 -15.49 -15.29 -7.07
C ASN A 69 -15.77 -14.05 -6.19
N GLY A 70 -15.19 -12.91 -6.53
CA GLY A 70 -15.32 -11.66 -5.79
C GLY A 70 -14.28 -11.45 -4.69
N SER A 71 -13.41 -12.43 -4.43
CA SER A 71 -12.27 -12.30 -3.51
C SER A 71 -11.20 -11.36 -4.11
N LEU A 72 -10.29 -10.87 -3.26
CA LEU A 72 -9.17 -10.04 -3.69
C LEU A 72 -7.86 -10.80 -3.59
N LYS A 73 -7.08 -10.80 -4.67
CA LYS A 73 -5.69 -11.25 -4.64
C LYS A 73 -4.78 -10.04 -4.55
N PHE A 74 -4.04 -9.95 -3.47
CA PHE A 74 -2.99 -8.98 -3.26
C PHE A 74 -1.65 -9.59 -3.64
N ASP A 75 -0.85 -8.79 -4.30
CA ASP A 75 0.57 -9.05 -4.49
C ASP A 75 1.35 -8.04 -3.65
N PHE A 76 2.08 -8.55 -2.66
CA PHE A 76 2.84 -7.77 -1.71
C PHE A 76 4.34 -8.07 -1.81
N GLU A 77 5.14 -7.16 -1.26
CA GLU A 77 6.51 -7.40 -0.85
C GLU A 77 6.61 -7.28 0.67
N PHE A 78 7.38 -8.20 1.27
CA PHE A 78 7.65 -8.29 2.70
C PHE A 78 9.16 -8.29 2.94
N MET A 79 9.58 -7.65 4.02
CA MET A 79 10.93 -7.84 4.55
C MET A 79 10.96 -9.11 5.39
N VAL A 80 11.71 -10.12 4.95
CA VAL A 80 11.92 -11.37 5.68
C VAL A 80 13.41 -11.56 5.87
N GLN A 81 13.88 -11.51 7.12
CA GLN A 81 15.30 -11.71 7.47
C GLN A 81 16.28 -10.80 6.70
N GLY A 82 15.85 -9.59 6.33
CA GLY A 82 16.66 -8.65 5.55
C GLY A 82 16.65 -8.90 4.04
N GLU A 83 15.80 -9.81 3.55
CA GLU A 83 15.53 -10.00 2.12
C GLU A 83 14.12 -9.55 1.77
N CYS A 84 13.97 -8.95 0.59
CA CYS A 84 12.67 -8.52 0.09
C CYS A 84 12.00 -9.64 -0.71
N VAL A 85 10.91 -10.18 -0.19
CA VAL A 85 10.24 -11.36 -0.75
C VAL A 85 8.85 -10.98 -1.26
N ALA A 86 8.57 -11.36 -2.50
CA ALA A 86 7.25 -11.26 -3.10
C ALA A 86 6.30 -12.33 -2.54
N VAL A 87 5.13 -11.92 -2.05
CA VAL A 87 4.12 -12.82 -1.49
C VAL A 87 2.76 -12.50 -2.08
N VAL A 88 2.08 -13.54 -2.54
CA VAL A 88 0.70 -13.45 -3.04
C VAL A 88 -0.25 -13.91 -1.95
N VAL A 89 -1.27 -13.09 -1.69
CA VAL A 89 -2.24 -13.28 -0.62
C VAL A 89 -3.64 -13.19 -1.22
N VAL A 90 -4.53 -14.11 -0.87
CA VAL A 90 -5.95 -14.06 -1.28
C VAL A 90 -6.81 -13.80 -0.05
N CYS A 91 -7.50 -12.66 -0.06
CA CYS A 91 -8.50 -12.30 0.94
C CYS A 91 -9.88 -12.71 0.43
N GLU A 92 -10.51 -13.65 1.12
CA GLU A 92 -11.78 -14.25 0.72
C GLU A 92 -12.95 -13.31 0.96
N LYS A 93 -13.81 -13.14 -0.05
CA LYS A 93 -15.00 -12.29 0.05
C LYS A 93 -15.93 -12.74 1.17
N THR A 94 -16.46 -11.78 1.94
CA THR A 94 -17.54 -12.03 2.89
C THR A 94 -18.91 -11.63 2.32
N GLU A 95 -19.97 -11.80 3.11
CA GLU A 95 -21.32 -11.33 2.76
C GLU A 95 -21.41 -9.80 2.69
N LYS A 96 -20.54 -9.07 3.40
CA LYS A 96 -20.55 -7.61 3.42
C LYS A 96 -19.74 -7.05 2.26
N ASN A 97 -20.32 -6.10 1.53
CA ASN A 97 -19.64 -5.46 0.41
C ASN A 97 -18.40 -4.67 0.89
N GLY A 98 -17.26 -4.96 0.27
CA GLY A 98 -15.98 -4.34 0.61
C GLY A 98 -15.28 -4.97 1.81
N GLU A 99 -15.80 -6.06 2.38
CA GLU A 99 -15.19 -6.82 3.47
C GLU A 99 -14.69 -8.19 2.97
N TYR A 100 -13.55 -8.59 3.51
CA TYR A 100 -12.82 -9.80 3.16
C TYR A 100 -12.24 -10.44 4.41
N SER A 101 -11.93 -11.73 4.35
CA SER A 101 -11.35 -12.50 5.44
C SER A 101 -10.07 -13.21 5.02
N ILE A 102 -9.13 -13.34 5.95
CA ILE A 102 -7.92 -14.14 5.76
C ILE A 102 -7.34 -14.61 7.09
N ASN A 103 -6.78 -15.82 7.10
CA ASN A 103 -6.01 -16.35 8.21
C ASN A 103 -4.50 -16.07 7.99
N TYR A 104 -3.93 -15.17 8.78
CA TYR A 104 -2.52 -14.82 8.79
C TYR A 104 -2.18 -14.22 10.16
N GLU A 105 -1.28 -14.85 10.91
CA GLU A 105 -0.96 -14.44 12.29
C GLU A 105 -2.25 -14.18 13.12
N GLY A 106 -3.24 -15.07 12.98
CA GLY A 106 -4.59 -14.91 13.53
C GLY A 106 -5.68 -14.79 12.46
N GLU A 107 -6.89 -14.46 12.91
CA GLU A 107 -8.04 -14.19 12.03
C GLU A 107 -8.05 -12.71 11.66
N ASN A 108 -8.14 -12.40 10.36
CA ASN A 108 -8.16 -11.01 9.89
C ASN A 108 -9.45 -10.75 9.12
N THR A 109 -10.09 -9.64 9.46
CA THR A 109 -11.10 -8.99 8.63
C THR A 109 -10.46 -7.78 7.96
N VAL A 110 -10.52 -7.72 6.63
CA VAL A 110 -10.02 -6.61 5.82
C VAL A 110 -11.22 -5.92 5.19
N ALA A 111 -11.43 -4.65 5.50
CA ALA A 111 -12.51 -3.84 4.96
C ALA A 111 -11.97 -2.64 4.20
N VAL A 112 -12.62 -2.27 3.09
CA VAL A 112 -12.36 -0.97 2.45
C VAL A 112 -12.97 0.11 3.34
N SER A 113 -12.17 1.07 3.80
CA SER A 113 -12.67 2.25 4.51
C SER A 113 -13.15 3.30 3.50
N GLU A 114 -12.35 3.62 2.49
CA GLU A 114 -12.72 4.55 1.43
C GLU A 114 -11.82 4.45 0.20
N THR A 115 -12.34 4.87 -0.96
CA THR A 115 -11.58 4.92 -2.20
C THR A 115 -12.25 5.85 -3.22
N ASP A 116 -11.48 6.45 -4.11
CA ASP A 116 -12.00 7.06 -5.34
C ASP A 116 -11.77 6.16 -6.59
N TYR A 117 -11.25 4.95 -6.38
CA TYR A 117 -10.76 3.96 -7.36
C TYR A 117 -9.58 4.40 -8.24
N ARG A 118 -9.48 5.70 -8.49
CA ARG A 118 -8.60 6.31 -9.49
C ARG A 118 -7.25 6.68 -8.92
N LEU A 119 -7.19 7.18 -7.70
CA LEU A 119 -5.97 7.70 -7.11
C LEU A 119 -5.62 6.99 -5.81
N PHE A 120 -6.58 6.74 -4.92
CA PHE A 120 -6.28 6.16 -3.60
C PHE A 120 -7.33 5.14 -3.12
N ILE A 121 -6.91 4.28 -2.20
CA ILE A 121 -7.75 3.37 -1.44
C ILE A 121 -7.19 3.20 -0.04
N THR A 122 -8.05 3.27 0.97
CA THR A 122 -7.71 2.96 2.36
C THR A 122 -8.38 1.67 2.77
N PHE A 123 -7.59 0.71 3.23
CA PHE A 123 -8.08 -0.51 3.88
C PHE A 123 -7.96 -0.38 5.39
N HIS A 124 -8.92 -0.95 6.11
CA HIS A 124 -8.87 -1.24 7.54
C HIS A 124 -8.75 -2.75 7.73
N LEU A 125 -7.85 -3.16 8.62
CA LEU A 125 -7.65 -4.53 9.04
C LEU A 125 -7.95 -4.62 10.53
N GLN A 126 -8.78 -5.59 10.90
CA GLN A 126 -9.00 -6.02 12.28
C GLN A 126 -8.45 -7.43 12.39
N ASN A 127 -7.40 -7.60 13.19
CA ASN A 127 -6.78 -8.89 13.47
C ASN A 127 -7.13 -9.34 14.88
N PHE A 128 -7.49 -10.61 15.03
CA PHE A 128 -7.65 -11.26 16.31
C PHE A 128 -6.66 -12.41 16.43
N ARG A 129 -5.75 -12.30 17.41
CA ARG A 129 -4.68 -13.27 17.65
C ARG A 129 -4.49 -13.49 19.14
N ASN A 130 -4.59 -14.74 19.60
CA ASN A 130 -4.32 -15.12 20.99
C ASN A 130 -5.08 -14.29 22.05
N GLY A 131 -6.31 -13.87 21.75
CA GLY A 131 -7.11 -13.03 22.65
C GLY A 131 -6.82 -11.52 22.56
N THR A 132 -5.89 -11.10 21.70
CA THR A 132 -5.58 -9.71 21.42
C THR A 132 -6.19 -9.29 20.10
N GLU A 133 -6.88 -8.15 20.12
CA GLU A 133 -7.35 -7.45 18.94
C GLU A 133 -6.36 -6.36 18.55
N THR A 134 -6.06 -6.26 17.25
CA THR A 134 -5.19 -5.23 16.67
C THR A 134 -5.90 -4.60 15.48
N HIS A 135 -5.90 -3.27 15.43
CA HIS A 135 -6.36 -2.53 14.28
C HIS A 135 -5.19 -1.99 13.47
N ALA A 136 -5.25 -2.14 12.15
CA ALA A 136 -4.34 -1.49 11.23
C ALA A 136 -5.11 -0.81 10.09
N LEU A 137 -4.56 0.27 9.54
CA LEU A 137 -5.01 0.87 8.31
C LEU A 137 -3.84 1.00 7.33
N ALA A 138 -4.13 0.87 6.04
CA ALA A 138 -3.16 1.08 4.98
C ALA A 138 -3.76 1.96 3.88
N LEU A 139 -3.11 3.08 3.60
CA LEU A 139 -3.41 3.93 2.44
C LEU A 139 -2.51 3.54 1.28
N TYR A 140 -3.16 3.15 0.18
CA TYR A 140 -2.51 2.89 -1.09
C TYR A 140 -2.89 3.92 -2.13
N ALA A 141 -1.96 4.21 -3.05
CA ALA A 141 -2.18 5.13 -4.16
C ALA A 141 -1.77 4.54 -5.51
N ARG A 142 -2.28 5.11 -6.60
CA ARG A 142 -1.86 4.78 -7.98
C ARG A 142 -0.54 5.45 -8.37
N VAL A 143 0.00 6.29 -7.51
CA VAL A 143 1.24 7.05 -7.66
C VAL A 143 2.08 6.90 -6.37
N PRO A 144 3.41 7.01 -6.43
CA PRO A 144 4.27 6.77 -5.27
C PRO A 144 4.22 7.86 -4.19
N GLN A 145 3.64 9.01 -4.49
CA GLN A 145 3.62 10.19 -3.62
C GLN A 145 2.24 10.83 -3.71
N LEU A 146 1.69 11.27 -2.59
CA LEU A 146 0.42 12.00 -2.54
C LEU A 146 0.62 13.44 -2.05
N GLU A 147 -0.23 14.35 -2.51
CA GLU A 147 -0.27 15.70 -1.95
C GLU A 147 -0.68 15.69 -0.46
N PRO A 148 -0.24 16.67 0.35
CA PRO A 148 -0.48 16.69 1.80
C PRO A 148 -1.96 16.55 2.22
N ALA A 149 -2.90 16.99 1.37
CA ALA A 149 -4.33 16.84 1.62
C ALA A 149 -4.77 15.38 1.85
N PHE A 150 -4.08 14.41 1.22
CA PHE A 150 -4.38 12.99 1.40
C PHE A 150 -3.89 12.45 2.74
N LEU A 151 -2.80 12.99 3.31
CA LEU A 151 -2.39 12.67 4.68
C LEU A 151 -3.45 13.14 5.68
N SER A 152 -3.91 14.38 5.57
CA SER A 152 -4.99 14.89 6.44
C SER A 152 -6.25 14.03 6.33
N ARG A 153 -6.59 13.55 5.12
CA ARG A 153 -7.71 12.64 4.92
C ARG A 153 -7.49 11.26 5.55
N PHE A 154 -6.27 10.74 5.48
CA PHE A 154 -5.91 9.48 6.11
C PHE A 154 -6.01 9.60 7.63
N GLU A 155 -5.51 10.68 8.22
CA GLU A 155 -5.66 10.97 9.66
C GLU A 155 -7.13 11.04 10.09
N GLU A 156 -8.00 11.68 9.31
CA GLU A 156 -9.46 11.69 9.55
C GLU A 156 -10.05 10.28 9.54
N THR A 157 -9.56 9.40 8.66
CA THR A 157 -10.01 8.02 8.58
C THR A 157 -9.51 7.21 9.78
N CYS A 158 -8.24 7.36 10.16
CA CYS A 158 -7.63 6.72 11.33
C CYS A 158 -8.36 7.07 12.64
N LYS A 159 -8.81 8.33 12.80
CA LYS A 159 -9.57 8.78 13.98
C LYS A 159 -10.86 7.98 14.21
N LYS A 160 -11.49 7.46 13.16
CA LYS A 160 -12.71 6.61 13.27
C LYS A 160 -12.44 5.31 14.04
N TYR A 161 -11.18 4.91 14.11
CA TYR A 161 -10.70 3.68 14.77
C TYR A 161 -9.85 4.00 16.01
N GLY A 162 -9.92 5.23 16.54
CA GLY A 162 -9.18 5.62 17.74
C GLY A 162 -7.67 5.84 17.54
N LEU A 163 -7.20 5.88 16.30
CA LEU A 163 -5.78 6.09 15.98
C LEU A 163 -5.47 7.57 15.75
N GLY A 164 -4.40 8.05 16.38
CA GLY A 164 -3.89 9.41 16.20
C GLY A 164 -2.68 9.48 15.28
N PRO A 165 -2.15 10.69 14.97
CA PRO A 165 -0.98 10.85 14.11
C PRO A 165 0.27 10.09 14.58
N GLN A 166 0.42 9.90 15.90
CA GLN A 166 1.51 9.11 16.49
C GLN A 166 1.48 7.62 16.12
N ASN A 167 0.33 7.13 15.63
CA ASN A 167 0.14 5.75 15.21
C ASN A 167 0.48 5.54 13.72
N ILE A 168 0.88 6.59 12.98
CA ILE A 168 1.08 6.57 11.53
C ILE A 168 2.55 6.41 11.18
N VAL A 169 2.84 5.59 10.17
CA VAL A 169 4.14 5.41 9.52
C VAL A 169 4.03 5.82 8.06
N ASP A 170 4.98 6.63 7.59
CA ASP A 170 5.14 7.03 6.19
C ASP A 170 6.06 6.05 5.46
N LEU A 171 5.53 5.46 4.39
CA LEU A 171 6.19 4.44 3.57
C LEU A 171 6.68 4.99 2.23
N THR A 172 6.57 6.30 1.99
CA THR A 172 6.86 6.91 0.68
C THR A 172 8.36 7.14 0.43
N ASN A 173 9.13 7.36 1.48
CA ASN A 173 10.58 7.62 1.41
C ASN A 173 11.44 6.35 1.37
N GLU A 174 10.77 5.22 1.46
CA GLU A 174 11.31 3.89 1.54
C GLU A 174 11.61 3.33 0.13
N GLY A 175 11.12 3.99 -0.92
CA GLY A 175 11.47 3.71 -2.31
C GLY A 175 10.65 2.55 -2.91
N ARG A 176 10.89 2.23 -4.19
CA ARG A 176 10.56 0.91 -4.76
C ARG A 176 11.81 0.03 -4.62
N PRO A 177 11.68 -1.30 -4.53
CA PRO A 177 12.85 -2.17 -4.48
C PRO A 177 13.81 -1.84 -5.62
N ARG A 178 15.03 -1.43 -5.26
CA ARG A 178 16.17 -1.47 -6.17
C ARG A 178 17.01 -2.68 -5.77
N CYS A 179 16.55 -3.86 -6.14
CA CYS A 179 17.51 -4.90 -6.46
C CYS A 179 18.16 -4.46 -7.77
N SER A 180 19.38 -3.95 -7.71
CA SER A 180 20.20 -3.78 -8.91
C SER A 180 20.35 -5.15 -9.56
N GLN A 181 19.51 -5.43 -10.56
CA GLN A 181 19.77 -6.52 -11.49
C GLN A 181 20.91 -6.09 -12.43
N THR A 182 22.12 -6.03 -11.90
CA THR A 182 23.33 -5.98 -12.71
C THR A 182 24.48 -6.58 -11.92
N GLU A 183 24.90 -7.74 -12.45
CA GLU A 183 26.24 -8.33 -12.38
C GLU A 183 26.58 -9.13 -11.11
N GLN A 184 26.18 -10.41 -11.15
CA GLN A 184 27.00 -11.49 -10.61
C GLN A 184 28.37 -11.48 -11.33
N GLU A 185 29.34 -10.71 -10.83
CA GLU A 185 30.74 -11.09 -10.97
C GLU A 185 31.12 -11.98 -9.76
N PRO A 186 31.66 -13.19 -9.98
CA PRO A 186 32.07 -14.05 -8.89
C PRO A 186 33.39 -13.54 -8.31
N GLY A 187 33.35 -12.85 -7.17
CA GLY A 187 34.59 -12.55 -6.43
C GLY A 187 34.60 -11.42 -5.41
N GLN A 188 33.54 -10.63 -5.22
CA GLN A 188 33.56 -9.57 -4.21
C GLN A 188 32.38 -9.70 -3.25
N GLY A 189 32.71 -10.00 -1.99
CA GLY A 189 31.78 -9.95 -0.87
C GLY A 189 31.34 -8.51 -0.64
N GLY A 190 30.25 -8.12 -1.29
CA GLY A 190 29.46 -6.95 -0.91
C GLY A 190 28.34 -7.40 0.02
N ASP A 191 28.31 -6.86 1.24
CA ASP A 191 27.15 -6.93 2.14
C ASP A 191 26.05 -6.02 1.57
N GLY A 192 25.48 -6.44 0.44
CA GLY A 192 24.36 -5.76 -0.21
C GLY A 192 23.10 -6.05 0.56
N ARG A 193 22.81 -5.26 1.61
CA ARG A 193 21.52 -5.31 2.28
C ARG A 193 20.42 -4.97 1.27
N CYS A 194 19.62 -5.96 0.91
CA CYS A 194 18.38 -5.76 0.19
C CYS A 194 17.41 -5.03 1.14
N SER A 195 17.24 -3.74 0.97
CA SER A 195 16.11 -3.05 1.56
C SER A 195 14.88 -3.42 0.74
N CYS A 196 13.93 -4.19 1.31
CA CYS A 196 12.54 -3.82 1.03
C CYS A 196 12.43 -2.35 1.41
N PRO A 197 11.64 -1.57 0.65
CA PRO A 197 11.31 -0.23 1.06
C PRO A 197 11.11 -0.11 2.58
#